data_AF-A0A4Y7JK79-F1
#
_entry.id   AF-A0A4Y7JK79-F1
#
_cell.length_a   1.000
_cell.length_b   1.000
_cell.length_c   1.000
_cell.angle_alpha   90.00
_cell.angle_beta   90.00
_cell.angle_gamma   90.00
#
_symmetry.space_group_name_H-M   'P 1'
#
loop_
_entity.id
_entity.type
_entity.pdbx_description
1 polymer ?
#
loop_
_entity_poly.entity_id
_entity_poly.type
_entity_poly.pdbx_seq_one_letter_code
_entity_poly.pdbx_strand_id
1 'polypeptide(L)'
;MDTSLSNFFLSALFMLMFSVMHSVGFPLTVEPICGPTNPPDVVAIYPDDVHLLQFSLNLEYLLAEFYLYGALGCGLDKAAPELVMGGPPPIGAQKANLDELVSRIIEEFGYQQVGHIRAIKTTVGGFPRPLVDLSPSIFAK
;
A
#
# COMPACT_ATOMS: atom_id res chain seq x y z
N MET A 1 45.76 17.37 -1.32
CA MET A 1 44.73 17.03 -2.33
C MET A 1 43.41 17.24 -1.64
N ASP A 2 42.88 18.44 -1.82
CA ASP A 2 42.26 19.17 -0.71
C ASP A 2 40.75 18.94 -0.67
N THR A 3 40.23 18.68 0.53
CA THR A 3 38.81 18.45 0.83
C THR A 3 37.90 19.57 0.31
N SER A 4 38.44 20.77 0.13
CA SER A 4 37.78 21.90 -0.53
C SER A 4 37.38 21.56 -1.97
N LEU A 5 38.27 20.98 -2.77
CA LEU A 5 38.00 20.63 -4.17
C LEU A 5 36.88 19.57 -4.31
N SER A 6 36.85 18.61 -3.37
CA SER A 6 35.82 17.57 -3.30
C SER A 6 34.45 18.15 -2.95
N ASN A 7 34.38 19.06 -1.97
CA ASN A 7 33.14 19.72 -1.57
C ASN A 7 32.59 20.66 -2.65
N PHE A 8 33.48 21.36 -3.37
CA PHE A 8 33.09 22.15 -4.54
C PHE A 8 32.52 21.28 -5.65
N PHE A 9 33.15 20.14 -5.94
CA PHE A 9 32.68 19.19 -6.95
C PHE A 9 31.33 18.58 -6.58
N LEU A 10 31.14 18.22 -5.31
CA LEU A 10 29.87 17.65 -4.82
C LEU A 10 28.75 18.70 -4.81
N SER A 11 29.03 19.95 -4.44
CA SER A 11 28.04 21.03 -4.53
C SER A 11 27.69 21.37 -5.98
N ALA A 12 28.67 21.34 -6.89
CA ALA A 12 28.44 21.57 -8.31
C ALA A 12 27.59 20.46 -8.93
N LEU A 13 27.82 19.20 -8.55
CA LEU A 13 27.00 18.07 -8.96
C LEU A 13 25.56 18.18 -8.42
N PHE A 14 25.40 18.60 -7.17
CA PHE A 14 24.08 18.80 -6.56
C PHE A 14 23.31 19.94 -7.24
N MET A 15 23.96 21.07 -7.52
CA MET A 15 23.37 22.20 -8.24
C MET A 15 23.04 21.83 -9.70
N LEU A 16 23.86 21.00 -10.35
CA LEU A 16 23.60 20.48 -11.70
C LEU A 16 22.36 19.57 -11.71
N MET A 17 22.22 18.66 -10.73
CA MET A 17 21.04 17.81 -10.58
C MET A 17 19.76 18.62 -10.29
N PHE A 18 19.86 19.66 -9.45
CA PHE A 18 18.73 20.58 -9.19
C PHE A 18 18.35 21.42 -10.41
N SER A 19 19.31 21.82 -11.25
CA SER A 19 19.07 22.57 -12.49
C SER A 19 18.47 21.70 -13.60
N VAL A 20 18.82 20.41 -13.64
CA VAL A 20 18.16 19.42 -14.50
C VAL A 20 16.70 19.22 -14.09
N MET A 21 16.38 19.24 -12.79
CA MET A 21 14.99 19.21 -12.30
C MET A 21 14.17 20.48 -12.62
N HIS A 22 14.82 21.63 -12.84
CA HIS A 22 14.12 22.88 -13.22
C HIS A 22 14.00 23.10 -14.74
N SER A 23 14.81 22.41 -15.56
CA SER A 23 14.80 22.56 -17.03
C SER A 23 13.88 21.55 -17.74
N VAL A 24 13.50 20.45 -17.08
CA VAL A 24 12.27 19.74 -17.42
C VAL A 24 11.11 20.50 -16.81
N GLY A 25 10.61 21.50 -17.54
CA GLY A 25 9.28 22.04 -17.29
C GLY A 25 8.26 20.90 -17.39
N PHE A 26 7.90 20.30 -16.26
CA PHE A 26 6.67 19.54 -16.15
C PHE A 26 5.55 20.55 -16.46
N PRO A 27 4.73 20.34 -17.51
CA PRO A 27 3.58 21.20 -17.74
C PRO A 27 2.63 21.02 -16.55
N LEU A 28 2.60 22.01 -15.66
CA LEU A 28 1.75 22.07 -14.46
C LEU A 28 0.27 22.33 -14.77
N THR A 29 -0.25 21.84 -15.90
CA THR A 29 -1.67 21.95 -16.25
C THR A 29 -2.26 20.70 -16.89
N VAL A 30 -1.56 19.56 -16.84
CA VAL A 30 -2.31 18.30 -16.92
C VAL A 30 -2.84 18.08 -15.52
N GLU A 31 -4.07 18.53 -15.26
CA GLU A 31 -4.85 17.86 -14.22
C GLU A 31 -4.69 16.37 -14.53
N PRO A 32 -4.12 15.55 -13.62
CA PRO A 32 -4.10 14.13 -13.87
C PRO A 32 -5.56 13.78 -14.16
N ILE A 33 -5.81 13.18 -15.33
CA ILE A 33 -7.09 12.56 -15.65
C ILE A 33 -7.14 11.33 -14.73
N CYS A 34 -7.29 11.58 -13.44
CA CYS A 34 -7.52 10.61 -12.38
C CYS A 34 -9.02 10.37 -12.37
N GLY A 35 -9.49 9.84 -13.49
CA GLY A 35 -10.84 9.37 -13.71
C GLY A 35 -10.74 8.32 -14.80
N PRO A 36 -11.43 7.18 -14.69
CA PRO A 36 -11.33 6.15 -15.70
C PRO A 36 -11.93 6.70 -17.01
N THR A 37 -11.08 7.13 -17.94
CA THR A 37 -11.43 7.03 -19.35
C THR A 37 -11.36 5.54 -19.63
N ASN A 38 -12.48 4.83 -19.42
CA ASN A 38 -12.56 3.39 -19.65
C ASN A 38 -12.01 3.11 -21.05
N PRO A 39 -10.83 2.49 -21.20
CA PRO A 39 -10.33 2.12 -22.52
C PRO A 39 -11.36 1.20 -23.21
N PRO A 40 -11.38 1.14 -24.55
CA PRO A 40 -12.29 0.25 -25.27
C PRO A 40 -12.12 -1.25 -24.92
N ASP A 41 -11.08 -1.59 -24.15
CA ASP A 41 -10.70 -2.92 -23.70
C ASP A 41 -10.97 -3.15 -22.18
N VAL A 42 -11.88 -2.39 -21.57
CA VAL A 42 -12.30 -2.67 -20.19
C VAL A 42 -13.10 -3.96 -20.16
N VAL A 43 -12.55 -4.97 -19.47
CA VAL A 43 -13.29 -6.17 -19.11
C VAL A 43 -14.43 -5.74 -18.18
N ALA A 44 -15.66 -5.84 -18.66
CA ALA A 44 -16.84 -5.53 -17.86
C ALA A 44 -16.92 -6.48 -16.66
N ILE A 45 -17.31 -5.94 -15.50
CA ILE A 45 -17.66 -6.74 -14.32
C ILE A 45 -19.10 -7.19 -14.47
N TYR A 46 -19.31 -8.48 -14.62
CA TYR A 46 -20.64 -9.08 -14.69
C TYR A 46 -21.19 -9.34 -13.29
N PRO A 47 -22.52 -9.50 -13.12
CA PRO A 47 -23.11 -9.84 -11.82
C PRO A 47 -22.48 -11.08 -11.18
N ASP A 48 -22.09 -12.06 -12.00
CA ASP A 48 -21.42 -13.28 -11.55
C ASP A 48 -19.97 -13.04 -11.10
N ASP A 49 -19.30 -11.94 -11.46
CA ASP A 49 -17.95 -11.66 -10.99
C ASP A 49 -17.92 -11.07 -9.58
N VAL A 50 -19.03 -10.46 -9.14
CA VAL A 50 -19.15 -9.75 -7.85
C VAL A 50 -18.78 -10.65 -6.68
N HIS A 51 -19.28 -11.89 -6.67
CA HIS A 51 -19.00 -12.81 -5.56
C HIS A 51 -17.53 -13.27 -5.54
N LEU A 52 -16.88 -13.40 -6.70
CA LEU A 52 -15.46 -13.74 -6.79
C LEU A 52 -14.57 -12.60 -6.29
N LEU A 53 -14.91 -11.36 -6.67
CA LEU A 53 -14.22 -10.16 -6.19
C LEU A 53 -14.45 -9.92 -4.70
N GLN A 54 -15.64 -10.19 -4.18
CA GLN A 54 -15.87 -10.10 -2.74
C GLN A 54 -15.15 -11.24 -2.00
N PHE A 55 -15.10 -12.45 -2.55
CA PHE A 55 -14.38 -13.57 -1.94
C PHE A 55 -12.89 -13.24 -1.71
N SER A 56 -12.25 -12.51 -2.63
CA SER A 56 -10.84 -12.12 -2.47
C SER A 56 -10.61 -11.19 -1.27
N LEU A 57 -11.62 -10.46 -0.78
CA LEU A 57 -11.49 -9.63 0.43
C LEU A 57 -11.02 -10.44 1.65
N ASN A 58 -11.33 -11.73 1.74
CA ASN A 58 -10.80 -12.57 2.82
C ASN A 58 -9.26 -12.60 2.83
N LEU A 59 -8.66 -12.73 1.64
CA LEU A 59 -7.21 -12.71 1.46
C LEU A 59 -6.66 -11.31 1.69
N GLU A 60 -7.30 -10.27 1.16
CA GLU A 60 -6.84 -8.90 1.30
C GLU A 60 -6.83 -8.44 2.76
N TYR A 61 -7.86 -8.77 3.54
CA TYR A 61 -7.88 -8.51 4.98
C TYR A 61 -6.76 -9.26 5.71
N LEU A 62 -6.55 -10.55 5.41
CA LEU A 62 -5.47 -11.34 6.00
C LEU A 62 -4.11 -10.71 5.74
N LEU A 63 -3.82 -10.36 4.48
CA LEU A 63 -2.53 -9.80 4.09
C LEU A 63 -2.32 -8.39 4.65
N ALA A 64 -3.36 -7.54 4.61
CA ALA A 64 -3.29 -6.19 5.18
C ALA A 64 -2.96 -6.25 6.68
N GLU A 65 -3.68 -7.06 7.45
CA GLU A 65 -3.40 -7.22 8.88
C GLU A 65 -2.00 -7.78 9.11
N PHE A 66 -1.60 -8.81 8.37
CA PHE A 66 -0.29 -9.45 8.53
C PHE A 66 0.87 -8.48 8.26
N TYR A 67 0.84 -7.76 7.13
CA TYR A 67 1.92 -6.85 6.76
C TYR A 67 1.94 -5.58 7.60
N LEU A 68 0.78 -4.96 7.87
CA LEU A 68 0.71 -3.75 8.69
C LEU A 68 1.15 -4.03 10.13
N TYR A 69 0.68 -5.12 10.74
CA TYR A 69 1.20 -5.51 12.06
C TYR A 69 2.68 -5.84 11.98
N GLY A 70 3.13 -6.61 10.99
CA GLY A 70 4.53 -6.97 10.81
C GLY A 70 5.47 -5.77 10.80
N ALA A 71 5.16 -4.73 10.02
CA ALA A 71 5.99 -3.53 9.92
C ALA A 71 5.77 -2.51 11.05
N LEU A 72 4.50 -2.22 11.39
CA LEU A 72 4.14 -1.06 12.23
C LEU A 72 3.73 -1.44 13.65
N GLY A 73 3.25 -2.67 13.85
CA GLY A 73 2.66 -3.13 15.11
C GLY A 73 1.20 -2.73 15.30
N CYS A 74 0.52 -2.31 14.23
CA CYS A 74 -0.91 -2.02 14.22
C CYS A 74 -1.50 -2.31 12.85
N GLY A 75 -2.79 -2.65 12.81
CA GLY A 75 -3.50 -3.03 11.59
C GLY A 75 -4.45 -1.98 11.03
N LEU A 76 -5.50 -2.48 10.37
CA LEU A 76 -6.47 -1.64 9.67
C LEU A 76 -7.22 -0.66 10.57
N ASP A 77 -7.40 -0.98 11.85
CA ASP A 77 -8.07 -0.09 12.81
C ASP A 77 -7.35 1.26 12.98
N LYS A 78 -6.05 1.32 12.66
CA LYS A 78 -5.28 2.57 12.63
C LYS A 78 -5.02 3.08 11.22
N ALA A 79 -4.67 2.18 10.30
CA ALA A 79 -4.26 2.57 8.95
C ALA A 79 -5.44 3.02 8.06
N ALA A 80 -6.61 2.39 8.21
CA ALA A 80 -7.79 2.65 7.39
C ALA A 80 -9.08 2.17 8.11
N PRO A 81 -9.48 2.81 9.21
CA PRO A 81 -10.62 2.37 10.04
C PRO A 81 -11.96 2.37 9.28
N GLU A 82 -12.09 3.17 8.23
CA GLU A 82 -13.26 3.14 7.36
C GLU A 82 -13.44 1.81 6.63
N LEU A 83 -12.33 1.08 6.41
CA LEU A 83 -12.34 -0.18 5.68
C LEU A 83 -12.68 -1.38 6.57
N VAL A 84 -12.63 -1.30 7.90
CA VAL A 84 -12.96 -2.46 8.74
C VAL A 84 -14.45 -2.73 8.86
N MET A 85 -15.31 -1.72 8.61
CA MET A 85 -16.78 -1.83 8.66
C MET A 85 -17.30 -2.45 9.98
N GLY A 86 -16.65 -2.14 11.11
CA GLY A 86 -17.00 -2.66 12.43
C GLY A 86 -16.60 -4.12 12.68
N GLY A 87 -15.85 -4.75 11.78
CA GLY A 87 -15.30 -6.10 11.98
C GLY A 87 -14.28 -6.15 13.12
N PRO A 88 -14.13 -7.29 13.81
CA PRO A 88 -13.25 -7.42 14.96
C PRO A 88 -11.76 -7.34 14.58
N PRO A 89 -10.88 -6.84 15.47
CA PRO A 89 -9.44 -6.83 15.26
C PRO A 89 -8.85 -8.24 15.18
N PRO A 90 -7.68 -8.43 14.55
CA PRO A 90 -7.06 -9.74 14.45
C PRO A 90 -6.57 -10.25 15.81
N ILE A 91 -6.51 -11.58 15.95
CA ILE A 91 -5.95 -12.26 17.12
C ILE A 91 -4.47 -12.53 16.88
N GLY A 92 -3.63 -12.37 17.91
CA GLY A 92 -2.23 -12.81 17.87
C GLY A 92 -1.29 -11.99 16.98
N ALA A 93 -1.81 -10.96 16.28
CA ALA A 93 -1.01 -10.09 15.43
C ALA A 93 0.01 -9.27 16.24
N GLN A 94 1.26 -9.25 15.78
CA GLN A 94 2.38 -8.63 16.49
C GLN A 94 3.33 -7.94 15.52
N LYS A 95 4.08 -6.97 16.03
CA LYS A 95 5.20 -6.37 15.30
C LYS A 95 6.30 -7.39 15.10
N ALA A 96 6.79 -7.52 13.86
CA ALA A 96 7.88 -8.42 13.54
C ALA A 96 9.24 -7.76 13.87
N ASN A 97 10.24 -8.59 14.15
CA ASN A 97 11.62 -8.17 14.33
C ASN A 97 12.32 -8.16 12.96
N LEU A 98 12.15 -7.07 12.21
CA LEU A 98 12.69 -6.87 10.87
C LEU A 98 13.79 -5.81 10.91
N ASP A 99 14.78 -5.92 10.01
CA ASP A 99 15.69 -4.80 9.74
C ASP A 99 14.94 -3.65 9.04
N GLU A 100 15.59 -2.49 8.96
CA GLU A 100 14.95 -1.27 8.46
C GLU A 100 14.50 -1.39 6.99
N LEU A 101 15.31 -2.02 6.13
CA LEU A 101 14.98 -2.16 4.71
C LEU A 101 13.75 -3.07 4.55
N VAL A 102 13.79 -4.24 5.19
CA VAL A 102 12.69 -5.20 5.12
C VAL A 102 11.43 -4.62 5.75
N SER A 103 11.54 -3.91 6.89
CA SER A 103 10.39 -3.25 7.53
C SER A 103 9.70 -2.26 6.59
N ARG A 104 10.46 -1.46 5.82
CA ARG A 104 9.89 -0.51 4.85
C ARG A 104 9.20 -1.21 3.68
N ILE A 105 9.81 -2.28 3.14
CA ILE A 105 9.20 -3.08 2.06
C ILE A 105 7.89 -3.72 2.54
N ILE A 106 7.88 -4.27 3.75
CA ILE A 106 6.68 -4.89 4.33
C ILE A 106 5.60 -3.83 4.62
N GLU A 107 5.98 -2.62 5.03
CA GLU A 107 5.03 -1.51 5.16
C GLU A 107 4.39 -1.16 3.82
N GLU A 108 5.17 -1.07 2.72
CA GLU A 108 4.65 -0.84 1.37
C GLU A 108 3.65 -1.93 0.96
N PHE A 109 3.94 -3.20 1.24
CA PHE A 109 3.01 -4.30 0.99
C PHE A 109 1.71 -4.13 1.79
N GLY A 110 1.79 -3.73 3.06
CA GLY A 110 0.62 -3.42 3.88
C GLY A 110 -0.29 -2.37 3.26
N TYR A 111 0.27 -1.24 2.80
CA TYR A 111 -0.51 -0.20 2.15
C TYR A 111 -1.07 -0.59 0.78
N GLN A 112 -0.39 -1.47 0.03
CA GLN A 112 -0.93 -2.02 -1.21
C GLN A 112 -2.22 -2.81 -0.93
N GLN A 113 -2.26 -3.65 0.10
CA GLN A 113 -3.48 -4.39 0.45
C GLN A 113 -4.60 -3.47 0.95
N VAL A 114 -4.29 -2.39 1.67
CA VAL A 114 -5.27 -1.33 1.99
C VAL A 114 -5.89 -0.76 0.71
N GLY A 115 -5.06 -0.51 -0.31
CA GLY A 115 -5.49 -0.09 -1.63
C GLY A 115 -6.41 -1.10 -2.31
N HIS A 116 -6.07 -2.39 -2.29
CA HIS A 116 -6.90 -3.46 -2.86
C HIS A 116 -8.26 -3.57 -2.17
N ILE A 117 -8.31 -3.57 -0.84
CA ILE A 117 -9.56 -3.59 -0.07
C ILE A 117 -10.44 -2.40 -0.50
N ARG A 118 -9.86 -1.19 -0.58
CA ARG A 118 -10.59 0.00 -1.00
C ARG A 118 -11.10 -0.12 -2.43
N ALA A 119 -10.27 -0.59 -3.36
CA ALA A 119 -10.64 -0.76 -4.76
C ALA A 119 -11.81 -1.74 -4.92
N ILE A 120 -11.74 -2.92 -4.31
CA ILE A 120 -12.81 -3.91 -4.38
C ILE A 120 -14.10 -3.35 -3.77
N LYS A 121 -14.02 -2.77 -2.56
CA LYS A 121 -15.22 -2.28 -1.86
C LYS A 121 -15.90 -1.11 -2.57
N THR A 122 -15.13 -0.22 -3.17
CA THR A 122 -15.68 0.89 -3.97
C THR A 122 -16.27 0.42 -5.31
N THR A 123 -15.80 -0.72 -5.84
CA THR A 123 -16.24 -1.26 -7.13
C THR A 123 -17.46 -2.16 -7.01
N VAL A 124 -17.44 -3.13 -6.08
CA VAL A 124 -18.47 -4.18 -5.97
C VAL A 124 -19.07 -4.30 -4.56
N GLY A 125 -18.80 -3.35 -3.67
CA GLY A 125 -19.16 -3.46 -2.26
C GLY A 125 -18.32 -4.50 -1.51
N GLY A 126 -18.70 -4.81 -0.27
CA GLY A 126 -18.00 -5.81 0.51
C GLY A 126 -18.64 -6.02 1.88
N PHE A 127 -17.92 -6.73 2.74
CA PHE A 127 -18.37 -7.11 4.08
C PHE A 127 -17.41 -6.62 5.17
N PRO A 128 -17.86 -6.57 6.44
CA PRO A 128 -17.01 -6.30 7.60
C PRO A 128 -15.78 -7.21 7.63
N ARG A 129 -14.63 -6.66 8.04
CA ARG A 129 -13.39 -7.44 8.21
C ARG A 129 -13.71 -8.72 9.00
N PRO A 130 -13.39 -9.93 8.49
CA PRO A 130 -13.59 -11.16 9.23
C PRO A 130 -12.58 -11.25 10.38
N LEU A 131 -12.87 -12.08 11.38
CA LEU A 131 -11.90 -12.37 12.43
C LEU A 131 -10.71 -13.15 11.84
N VAL A 132 -9.53 -12.53 11.84
CA VAL A 132 -8.29 -13.14 11.36
C VAL A 132 -7.46 -13.58 12.57
N ASP A 133 -7.05 -14.85 12.60
CA ASP A 133 -6.11 -15.35 13.62
C ASP A 133 -4.69 -15.42 13.04
N LEU A 134 -3.84 -14.53 13.52
CA LEU A 134 -2.42 -14.43 13.18
C LEU A 134 -1.51 -15.00 14.29
N SER A 135 -2.07 -15.79 15.20
CA SER A 135 -1.30 -16.42 16.26
C SER A 135 -0.26 -17.40 15.69
N PRO A 136 0.94 -17.50 16.31
CA PRO A 136 2.00 -18.41 15.83
C PRO A 136 1.56 -19.87 15.65
N SER A 137 0.60 -20.34 16.46
CA SER A 137 0.04 -21.70 16.39
C SER A 137 -0.68 -22.03 15.08
N ILE A 138 -1.07 -21.02 14.30
CA ILE A 138 -1.71 -21.20 12.99
C ILE A 138 -0.66 -21.45 11.89
N PHE A 139 0.57 -20.93 12.06
CA PHE A 139 1.62 -20.97 11.04
C PHE A 139 2.67 -22.06 11.25
N ALA A 140 3.00 -22.35 12.49
CA ALA A 140 4.04 -23.32 12.85
C ALA A 140 3.42 -24.48 13.63
N LYS A 141 3.49 -25.69 13.06
CA LYS A 141 3.27 -26.96 13.76
C LYS A 141 4.61 -27.60 14.12
#